data_AF-A0A3A9EXI9-F1
#
_entry.id   AF-A0A3A9EXI9-F1
#
_cell.length_a   1.000
_cell.length_b   1.000
_cell.length_c   1.000
_cell.angle_alpha   90.00
_cell.angle_beta   90.00
_cell.angle_gamma   90.00
#
_symmetry.space_group_name_H-M   'P 1'
#
loop_
_entity.id
_entity.type
_entity.pdbx_description
1 polymer ?
#
loop_
_entity_poly.entity_id
_entity_poly.type
_entity_poly.pdbx_seq_one_letter_code
_entity_poly.pdbx_strand_id
1 'polypeptide(L)'
;MMLYEQVEKREKEACGGGVTTVTGSCKFCGQVATRKALEEWSGEEIDELATETCECVDARIYAHKKGQKERANARIDLLFGKDNKSVTVPDAAVDLLHKAVYPVCEGFIQSMTVDIGNGVKGKINITSKGIIKVARTKTDTSTYEA
;
A
#
# COMPACT_ATOMS: atom_id res chain seq x y z
N MET A 1 -0.81 -3.69 3.85
CA MET A 1 -1.88 -4.63 3.50
C MET A 1 -2.96 -4.38 4.51
N MET A 2 -4.19 -4.16 4.05
CA MET A 2 -5.27 -3.72 4.92
C MET A 2 -5.61 -4.87 5.88
N LEU A 3 -6.06 -4.56 7.09
CA LEU A 3 -6.34 -5.59 8.10
C LEU A 3 -7.41 -6.57 7.61
N TYR A 4 -8.46 -6.08 6.94
CA TYR A 4 -9.49 -6.96 6.38
C TYR A 4 -8.92 -7.98 5.37
N GLU A 5 -7.90 -7.61 4.58
CA GLU A 5 -7.24 -8.50 3.62
C GLU A 5 -6.43 -9.59 4.34
N GLN A 6 -5.84 -9.27 5.50
CA GLN A 6 -5.12 -10.25 6.32
C GLN A 6 -6.06 -11.30 6.89
N VAL A 7 -7.24 -10.88 7.37
CA VAL A 7 -8.28 -11.80 7.86
C VAL A 7 -8.74 -12.72 6.73
N GLU A 8 -9.09 -12.17 5.56
CA GLU A 8 -9.51 -12.98 4.41
C GLU A 8 -8.44 -13.99 3.96
N LYS A 9 -7.16 -13.59 3.98
CA LYS A 9 -6.04 -14.47 3.64
C LYS A 9 -5.93 -15.60 4.67
N ARG A 10 -6.00 -15.29 5.96
CA ARG A 10 -5.90 -16.29 7.03
C ARG A 10 -7.05 -17.29 6.98
N GLU A 11 -8.28 -16.82 6.77
CA GLU A 11 -9.45 -17.70 6.64
C GLU A 11 -9.27 -18.71 5.49
N LYS A 12 -8.71 -18.27 4.35
CA LYS A 12 -8.42 -19.12 3.19
C LYS A 12 -7.29 -20.12 3.45
N GLU A 13 -6.22 -19.70 4.12
CA GLU A 13 -5.03 -20.52 4.36
C GLU A 13 -5.23 -21.56 5.48
N ALA A 14 -6.09 -21.28 6.45
CA ALA A 14 -6.24 -22.08 7.67
C ALA A 14 -7.48 -22.99 7.69
N CYS A 15 -8.17 -23.22 6.56
CA CYS A 15 -9.45 -23.93 6.52
C CYS A 15 -10.46 -23.40 7.58
N GLY A 16 -10.45 -22.09 7.86
CA GLY A 16 -11.30 -21.46 8.88
C GLY A 16 -10.75 -21.40 10.31
N GLY A 17 -9.53 -21.87 10.58
CA GLY A 17 -8.89 -21.74 11.90
C GLY A 17 -8.14 -20.42 12.13
N GLY A 18 -8.01 -19.99 13.39
CA GLY A 18 -7.19 -18.83 13.80
C GLY A 18 -7.84 -17.46 13.56
N VAL A 19 -9.16 -17.43 13.42
CA VAL A 19 -9.95 -16.20 13.31
C VAL A 19 -11.10 -16.31 14.29
N THR A 20 -11.24 -15.31 15.16
CA THR A 20 -12.29 -15.24 16.16
C THR A 20 -13.23 -14.06 15.91
N THR A 21 -14.43 -14.15 16.47
CA THR A 21 -15.43 -13.08 16.38
C THR A 21 -15.20 -12.12 17.53
N VAL A 22 -14.84 -10.88 17.20
CA VAL A 22 -14.53 -9.82 18.15
C VAL A 22 -15.38 -8.60 17.86
N THR A 23 -15.41 -7.67 18.81
CA THR A 23 -16.14 -6.42 18.68
C THR A 23 -15.16 -5.27 18.80
N GLY A 24 -15.14 -4.40 17.78
CA GLY A 24 -14.34 -3.18 17.75
C GLY A 24 -15.20 -1.96 17.50
N SER A 25 -14.61 -0.79 17.68
CA SER A 25 -15.24 0.51 17.51
C SER A 25 -14.53 1.34 16.44
N CYS A 26 -15.31 2.03 15.61
CA CYS A 26 -14.74 2.96 14.65
C CYS A 26 -14.19 4.20 15.38
N LYS A 27 -12.92 4.55 15.16
CA LYS A 27 -12.29 5.71 15.80
C LYS A 27 -12.86 7.07 15.38
N PHE A 28 -13.64 7.13 14.30
CA PHE A 28 -14.24 8.37 13.78
C PHE A 28 -15.66 8.58 14.30
N CYS A 29 -16.56 7.60 14.10
CA CYS A 29 -17.97 7.73 14.49
C CYS A 29 -18.33 7.01 15.79
N GLY A 30 -17.41 6.24 16.38
CA GLY A 30 -17.66 5.44 17.59
C GLY A 30 -18.57 4.23 17.36
N GLN A 31 -19.02 3.96 16.13
CA GLN A 31 -19.90 2.83 15.85
C GLN A 31 -19.20 1.51 16.18
N VAL A 32 -19.83 0.74 17.06
CA VAL A 32 -19.39 -0.58 17.46
C VAL A 32 -19.85 -1.60 16.42
N ALA A 33 -18.95 -2.48 16.01
CA ALA A 33 -19.24 -3.48 15.00
C ALA A 33 -18.55 -4.81 15.32
N THR A 34 -19.29 -5.89 15.20
CA THR A 34 -18.74 -7.24 15.30
C THR A 34 -18.04 -7.60 14.00
N ARG A 35 -16.82 -8.09 14.10
CA ARG A 35 -15.94 -8.46 12.98
C ARG A 35 -15.23 -9.76 13.28
N LYS A 36 -14.81 -10.43 12.21
CA LYS A 36 -13.84 -11.52 12.30
C LYS A 36 -12.44 -10.91 12.33
N ALA A 37 -11.62 -11.29 13.30
CA ALA A 37 -10.25 -10.84 13.46
C ALA A 37 -9.35 -12.01 13.86
N LEU A 38 -8.03 -11.85 13.72
CA LEU A 38 -7.10 -12.88 14.17
C LEU A 38 -7.11 -12.95 15.70
N GLU A 39 -6.91 -14.15 16.24
CA GLU A 39 -6.93 -14.38 17.70
C GLU A 39 -5.81 -13.63 18.42
N GLU A 40 -4.69 -13.43 17.74
CA GLU A 40 -3.51 -12.73 18.24
C GLU A 40 -3.62 -11.19 18.19
N TRP A 41 -4.69 -10.63 17.61
CA TRP A 41 -4.83 -9.18 17.47
C TRP A 41 -5.16 -8.48 18.78
N SER A 42 -4.49 -7.35 18.99
CA SER A 42 -4.74 -6.40 20.07
C SER A 42 -6.06 -5.65 19.87
N GLY A 43 -6.56 -5.04 20.95
CA GLY A 43 -7.76 -4.19 20.87
C GLY A 43 -7.62 -3.05 19.86
N GLU A 44 -6.44 -2.45 19.73
CA GLU A 44 -6.16 -1.39 18.75
C GLU A 44 -6.28 -1.89 17.31
N GLU A 45 -5.81 -3.11 17.01
CA GLU A 45 -5.95 -3.72 15.68
C GLU A 45 -7.41 -4.06 15.38
N ILE A 46 -8.18 -4.47 16.40
CA ILE A 46 -9.61 -4.75 16.26
C ILE A 46 -10.40 -3.46 15.98
N ASP A 47 -10.11 -2.37 16.69
CA ASP A 47 -10.70 -1.05 16.45
C ASP A 47 -10.29 -0.48 15.09
N GLU A 48 -9.04 -0.71 14.67
CA GLU A 48 -8.56 -0.34 13.35
C GLU A 48 -9.27 -1.14 12.26
N LEU A 49 -9.50 -2.45 12.41
CA LEU A 49 -10.30 -3.25 11.50
C LEU A 49 -11.75 -2.75 11.44
N ALA A 50 -12.35 -2.45 12.60
CA ALA A 50 -13.70 -1.89 12.66
C ALA A 50 -13.77 -0.54 11.93
N THR A 51 -12.71 0.27 12.06
CA THR A 51 -12.57 1.54 11.34
C THR A 51 -12.42 1.34 9.83
N GLU A 52 -11.54 0.44 9.38
CA GLU A 52 -11.31 0.17 7.96
C GLU A 52 -12.56 -0.33 7.23
N THR A 53 -13.45 -1.03 7.95
CA THR A 53 -14.68 -1.64 7.43
C THR A 53 -15.94 -0.86 7.80
N CYS A 54 -15.80 0.36 8.32
CA CYS A 54 -16.94 1.22 8.66
C CYS A 54 -17.40 2.02 7.43
N GLU A 55 -18.72 2.25 7.34
CA GLU A 55 -19.33 2.97 6.21
C GLU A 55 -19.45 4.48 6.42
N CYS A 56 -19.05 5.00 7.60
CA CYS A 56 -19.07 6.44 7.84
C CYS A 56 -18.08 7.17 6.90
N VAL A 57 -18.37 8.43 6.59
CA VAL A 57 -17.65 9.18 5.55
C VAL A 57 -16.14 9.26 5.85
N ASP A 58 -15.78 9.58 7.09
CA ASP A 58 -14.38 9.72 7.50
C ASP A 58 -13.62 8.38 7.46
N ALA A 59 -14.26 7.29 7.90
CA ALA A 59 -13.69 5.96 7.80
C ALA A 59 -13.46 5.53 6.35
N ARG A 60 -14.42 5.81 5.45
CA ARG A 60 -14.28 5.50 4.02
C ARG A 60 -13.12 6.28 3.39
N ILE A 61 -12.98 7.57 3.70
CA ILE A 61 -11.86 8.40 3.22
C ILE A 61 -10.54 7.85 3.77
N TYR A 62 -10.50 7.52 5.06
CA TYR A 62 -9.33 6.96 5.73
C TYR A 62 -8.90 5.62 5.10
N ALA A 63 -9.81 4.66 5.00
CA ALA A 63 -9.56 3.34 4.44
C ALA A 63 -9.13 3.43 2.97
N HIS A 64 -9.75 4.32 2.20
CA HIS A 64 -9.35 4.58 0.81
C HIS A 64 -7.91 5.10 0.73
N LYS A 65 -7.55 6.13 1.53
CA LYS A 65 -6.18 6.67 1.56
C LYS A 65 -5.15 5.65 2.03
N LYS A 66 -5.44 4.89 3.10
CA LYS A 66 -4.57 3.84 3.62
C LYS A 66 -4.33 2.77 2.56
N GLY A 67 -5.41 2.23 1.98
CA GLY A 67 -5.32 1.22 0.93
C GLY A 67 -4.59 1.72 -0.32
N GLN A 68 -4.72 2.99 -0.69
CA GLN A 68 -3.94 3.57 -1.80
C GLN A 68 -2.44 3.57 -1.51
N LYS A 69 -2.02 3.99 -0.31
CA LYS A 69 -0.61 3.98 0.10
C LYS A 69 -0.04 2.57 0.09
N GLU A 70 -0.78 1.62 0.66
CA GLU A 70 -0.35 0.24 0.73
C GLU A 70 -0.25 -0.44 -0.63
N ARG A 71 -1.24 -0.24 -1.51
CA ARG A 71 -1.18 -0.73 -2.90
C ARG A 71 -0.02 -0.11 -3.66
N ALA A 72 0.27 1.17 -3.45
CA ALA A 72 1.40 1.84 -4.07
C ALA A 72 2.74 1.23 -3.60
N ASN A 73 2.91 1.02 -2.29
CA ASN A 73 4.08 0.34 -1.73
C ASN A 73 4.25 -1.07 -2.28
N ALA A 74 3.19 -1.89 -2.27
CA ALA A 74 3.22 -3.24 -2.84
C ALA A 74 3.58 -3.23 -4.34
N ARG A 75 3.16 -2.19 -5.08
CA ARG A 75 3.53 -2.03 -6.50
C ARG A 75 4.99 -1.63 -6.67
N ILE A 76 5.55 -0.85 -5.75
CA ILE A 76 6.99 -0.54 -5.72
C ILE A 76 7.77 -1.82 -5.49
N ASP A 77 7.42 -2.61 -4.49
CA ASP A 77 8.06 -3.91 -4.20
C ASP A 77 8.01 -4.83 -5.42
N LEU A 78 6.85 -4.92 -6.07
CA LEU A 78 6.68 -5.74 -7.27
C LEU A 78 7.56 -5.27 -8.43
N LEU A 79 7.73 -3.96 -8.64
CA LEU A 79 8.41 -3.40 -9.80
C LEU A 79 9.91 -3.18 -9.60
N PHE A 80 10.35 -2.96 -8.36
CA PHE A 80 11.71 -2.54 -8.02
C PHE A 80 12.32 -3.33 -6.86
N GLY A 81 11.55 -4.14 -6.15
CA GLY A 81 12.03 -4.96 -5.03
C GLY A 81 12.93 -6.11 -5.47
N LYS A 82 13.54 -6.78 -4.48
CA LYS A 82 14.59 -7.80 -4.66
C LYS A 82 14.14 -9.02 -5.46
N ASP A 83 12.85 -9.35 -5.42
CA ASP A 83 12.28 -10.48 -6.16
C ASP A 83 12.06 -10.17 -7.65
N ASN A 84 12.30 -8.93 -8.09
CA ASN A 84 12.15 -8.55 -9.48
C ASN A 84 13.32 -9.06 -10.34
N LYS A 85 13.03 -10.02 -11.22
CA LYS A 85 14.05 -10.61 -12.11
C LYS A 85 14.44 -9.73 -13.31
N SER A 86 13.72 -8.63 -13.57
CA SER A 86 13.93 -7.82 -14.79
C SER A 86 14.98 -6.72 -14.62
N VAL A 87 15.14 -6.21 -13.40
CA VAL A 87 16.05 -5.10 -13.07
C VAL A 87 16.57 -5.28 -11.65
N THR A 88 17.84 -4.97 -11.44
CA THR A 88 18.41 -4.84 -10.09
C THR A 88 18.44 -3.36 -9.74
N VAL A 89 17.80 -3.01 -8.62
CA VAL A 89 17.69 -1.63 -8.15
C VAL A 89 18.32 -1.57 -6.77
N PRO A 90 19.18 -0.57 -6.47
CA PRO A 90 19.72 -0.39 -5.14
C PRO A 90 18.62 -0.16 -4.09
N ASP A 91 18.74 -0.80 -2.93
CA ASP A 91 17.76 -0.69 -1.83
C ASP A 91 17.47 0.78 -1.46
N ALA A 92 18.48 1.64 -1.45
CA ALA A 92 18.32 3.07 -1.17
C ALA A 92 17.37 3.79 -2.16
N ALA A 93 17.34 3.37 -3.43
CA ALA A 93 16.43 3.92 -4.43
C ALA A 93 14.99 3.40 -4.24
N VAL A 94 14.84 2.13 -3.84
CA VAL A 94 13.54 1.54 -3.48
C VAL A 94 12.96 2.25 -2.25
N ASP A 95 13.78 2.47 -1.22
CA ASP A 95 13.40 3.21 -0.02
C ASP A 95 12.95 4.64 -0.33
N LEU A 96 13.62 5.31 -1.26
CA LEU A 96 13.23 6.64 -1.71
C LEU A 96 11.84 6.61 -2.37
N LEU A 97 11.57 5.61 -3.21
CA LEU A 97 10.26 5.41 -3.83
C LEU A 97 9.18 5.18 -2.76
N HIS A 98 9.42 4.35 -1.74
CA HIS A 98 8.48 4.16 -0.63
C HIS A 98 8.20 5.46 0.14
N LYS A 99 9.24 6.23 0.46
CA LYS A 99 9.09 7.51 1.17
C LYS A 99 8.24 8.52 0.40
N ALA A 100 8.24 8.45 -0.92
CA ALA A 100 7.45 9.36 -1.74
C ALA A 100 5.98 8.99 -1.90
N VAL A 101 5.59 7.77 -1.53
CA VAL A 101 4.18 7.38 -1.53
C VAL A 101 3.37 8.34 -0.65
N TYR A 102 3.86 8.67 0.55
CA TYR A 102 3.17 9.57 1.47
C TYR A 102 2.90 10.97 0.86
N PRO A 103 3.92 11.76 0.45
CA PRO A 103 3.69 13.10 -0.05
C PRO A 103 2.90 13.13 -1.37
N VAL A 104 2.96 12.08 -2.19
CA VAL A 104 2.11 11.98 -3.40
C VAL A 104 0.66 11.67 -3.02
N CYS A 105 0.42 10.74 -2.10
CA CYS A 105 -0.94 10.36 -1.70
C CYS A 105 -1.67 11.47 -0.92
N GLU A 106 -0.95 12.28 -0.15
CA GLU A 106 -1.53 13.44 0.53
C GLU A 106 -1.67 14.66 -0.39
N GLY A 107 -1.18 14.59 -1.63
CA GLY A 107 -1.27 15.68 -2.60
C GLY A 107 -0.30 16.83 -2.33
N PHE A 108 0.71 16.65 -1.48
CA PHE A 108 1.78 17.64 -1.31
C PHE A 108 2.62 17.79 -2.58
N ILE A 109 2.74 16.70 -3.37
CA ILE A 109 3.40 16.72 -4.68
C ILE A 109 2.58 15.93 -5.71
N GLN A 110 2.60 16.38 -6.96
CA GLN A 110 1.88 15.70 -8.05
C GLN A 110 2.55 14.38 -8.47
N SER A 111 3.89 14.37 -8.48
CA SER A 111 4.67 13.21 -8.89
C SER A 111 6.11 13.30 -8.42
N MET A 112 6.75 12.14 -8.27
CA MET A 112 8.20 12.01 -8.11
C MET A 112 8.75 11.06 -9.17
N THR A 113 9.90 11.40 -9.75
CA THR A 113 10.65 10.52 -10.66
C THR A 113 12.05 10.33 -10.10
N VAL A 114 12.48 9.08 -9.98
CA VAL A 114 13.83 8.68 -9.57
C VAL A 114 14.52 8.07 -10.77
N ASP A 115 15.61 8.69 -11.19
CA ASP A 115 16.52 8.09 -12.16
C ASP A 115 17.49 7.18 -11.40
N ILE A 116 17.40 5.88 -11.66
CA ILE A 116 18.20 4.85 -10.96
C ILE A 116 19.52 4.60 -11.72
N GLY A 117 19.65 5.08 -12.95
CA GLY A 117 20.75 4.77 -13.85
C GLY A 117 20.51 3.47 -14.64
N ASN A 118 21.46 3.16 -15.54
CA ASN A 118 21.37 2.00 -16.46
C ASN A 118 20.06 1.94 -17.26
N GLY A 119 19.53 3.12 -17.63
CA GLY A 119 18.27 3.23 -18.36
C GLY A 119 17.01 2.92 -17.54
N VAL A 120 17.10 2.73 -16.22
CA VAL A 120 15.94 2.44 -15.36
C VAL A 120 15.48 3.70 -14.64
N LYS A 121 14.19 4.02 -14.76
CA LYS A 121 13.55 5.11 -14.03
C LYS A 121 12.29 4.64 -13.31
N GLY A 122 12.13 5.06 -12.07
CA GLY A 122 10.91 4.86 -11.29
C GLY A 122 10.09 6.15 -11.23
N LYS A 123 8.78 6.06 -11.47
CA LYS A 123 7.87 7.20 -11.37
C LYS A 123 6.65 6.85 -10.51
N ILE A 124 6.34 7.73 -9.58
CA ILE A 124 5.13 7.69 -8.75
C ILE A 124 4.37 8.97 -9.00
N ASN A 125 3.09 8.89 -9.37
CA ASN A 125 2.27 10.07 -9.59
C ASN A 125 0.82 9.83 -9.19
N ILE A 126 0.15 10.90 -8.75
CA ILE A 126 -1.30 10.92 -8.63
C ILE A 126 -1.90 11.36 -9.97
N THR A 127 -2.99 10.72 -10.38
CA THR A 127 -3.77 11.08 -11.57
C THR A 127 -4.81 12.14 -11.23
N SER A 128 -5.40 12.79 -12.24
CA SER A 128 -6.51 13.74 -12.03
C SER A 128 -7.75 13.11 -11.37
N LYS A 129 -7.86 11.78 -11.40
CA LYS A 129 -8.92 11.01 -10.73
C LYS A 129 -8.57 10.61 -9.29
N GLY A 130 -7.44 11.10 -8.74
CA GLY A 130 -6.98 10.76 -7.41
C GLY A 130 -6.41 9.34 -7.28
N ILE A 131 -6.13 8.66 -8.39
CA ILE A 131 -5.54 7.30 -8.39
C ILE A 131 -4.02 7.42 -8.40
N ILE A 132 -3.34 6.68 -7.53
CA ILE A 132 -1.87 6.58 -7.47
C ILE A 132 -1.38 5.57 -8.50
N LYS A 133 -0.45 6.00 -9.36
CA LYS A 133 0.19 5.17 -10.36
C LYS A 133 1.67 5.04 -10.06
N VAL A 134 2.17 3.81 -10.03
CA VAL A 134 3.59 3.47 -9.96
C VAL A 134 4.00 2.88 -11.30
N ALA A 135 5.03 3.44 -11.91
CA ALA A 135 5.52 3.05 -13.23
C ALA A 135 7.04 2.89 -13.22
N ARG A 136 7.52 1.89 -13.97
CA ARG A 136 8.93 1.67 -14.29
C ARG A 136 9.13 1.93 -15.77
N THR A 137 10.14 2.72 -16.12
CA THR A 137 10.63 2.88 -17.49
C THR A 137 11.99 2.20 -17.59
N LYS A 138 12.20 1.42 -18.65
CA LYS A 138 13.50 0.86 -19.02
C LYS A 138 13.81 1.28 -20.45
N THR A 139 14.91 1.98 -20.67
CA THR A 139 15.37 2.43 -21.98
C THR A 139 16.66 1.71 -22.36
N ASP A 140 16.62 0.94 -23.44
CA ASP A 140 17.83 0.40 -24.08
C ASP A 140 18.43 1.51 -24.95
N THR A 141 19.46 2.17 -24.43
CA THR A 141 20.10 3.31 -25.12
C THR A 141 21.56 2.94 -25.34
N SER A 142 21.95 2.70 -26.59
CA SER A 142 23.34 2.54 -27.01
C SER A 142 23.90 3.91 -27.37
N THR A 143 24.54 4.56 -26.40
CA THR A 143 25.29 5.80 -26.61
C THR A 143 26.68 5.46 -27.12
N TYR A 144 27.02 5.95 -28.32
CA TYR A 144 28.40 5.96 -28.81
C TYR A 144 28.98 7.34 -28.51
N GLU A 145 29.95 7.39 -27.59
CA GLU A 145 30.82 8.55 -27.43
C GLU A 145 31.91 8.44 -28.51
N ALA A 146 32.02 9.48 -29.34
CA ALA A 146 33.02 9.56 -30.42
C ALA A 146 34.39 9.96 -29.87
#